data_AF-L1P5V3-F1
#
_entry.id   AF-L1P5V3-F1
#
_cell.length_a   1.000
_cell.length_b   1.000
_cell.length_c   1.000
_cell.angle_alpha   90.00
_cell.angle_beta   90.00
_cell.angle_gamma   90.00
#
_symmetry.space_group_name_H-M   'P 1'
#
loop_
_entity.id
_entity.type
_entity.pdbx_description
1 polymer ?
#
loop_
_entity_poly.entity_id
_entity_poly.type
_entity_poly.pdbx_seq_one_letter_code
_entity_poly.pdbx_strand_id
1 'polypeptide(L)'
;MELFKGQSLLEFTERFKTDLDCEEYLASLKWEDGIFTASKTHNSKTYTVTQIRRNKKEVIKEIKNKKTNEKTNKTIYEIITY
;
A
#
# COMPACT_ATOMS: atom_id res chain seq x y z
N MET A 1 23.12 8.55 -5.40
CA MET A 1 22.31 7.53 -6.09
C MET A 1 23.11 7.03 -7.28
N GLU A 2 23.51 5.75 -7.25
CA GLU A 2 24.33 5.10 -8.27
C GLU A 2 23.64 3.82 -8.79
N LEU A 3 22.31 3.85 -8.98
CA LEU A 3 21.52 2.63 -9.25
C LEU A 3 21.90 1.88 -10.54
N PHE A 4 22.62 2.52 -11.46
CA PHE A 4 22.89 1.98 -12.79
C PHE A 4 24.38 2.05 -13.19
N LYS A 5 25.30 2.28 -12.25
CA LYS A 5 26.73 2.29 -12.60
C LYS A 5 27.20 0.86 -12.89
N GLY A 6 27.64 0.63 -14.13
CA GLY A 6 28.21 -0.64 -14.57
C GLY A 6 27.26 -1.57 -15.34
N GLN A 7 26.00 -1.20 -15.55
CA GLN A 7 25.10 -1.93 -16.45
C GLN A 7 25.28 -1.44 -17.89
N SER A 8 25.34 -2.38 -18.83
CA SER A 8 25.34 -2.03 -20.25
C SER A 8 23.94 -1.58 -20.70
N LEU A 9 23.87 -0.73 -21.72
CA LEU A 9 22.59 -0.29 -22.29
C LEU A 9 21.73 -1.48 -22.74
N LEU A 10 22.37 -2.55 -23.22
CA LEU A 10 21.69 -3.77 -23.65
C LEU A 10 20.99 -4.48 -22.49
N GLU A 11 21.70 -4.69 -21.37
CA GLU A 11 21.12 -5.29 -20.16
C GLU A 11 19.97 -4.44 -19.58
N PHE A 12 20.08 -3.12 -19.67
CA PHE A 12 19.00 -2.22 -19.26
C PHE A 12 17.74 -2.42 -20.12
N THR A 13 17.89 -2.47 -21.44
CA THR A 13 16.77 -2.68 -22.37
C THR A 13 16.18 -4.09 -22.30
N GLU A 14 16.96 -5.08 -21.91
CA GLU A 14 16.46 -6.44 -21.67
C GLU A 14 15.67 -6.54 -20.38
N ARG A 15 16.08 -5.78 -19.35
CA ARG A 15 15.45 -5.79 -18.03
C ARG A 15 14.18 -4.93 -17.96
N PHE A 16 14.14 -3.82 -18.69
CA PHE A 16 13.03 -2.89 -18.71
C PHE A 16 12.42 -2.82 -20.11
N LYS A 17 11.59 -3.81 -20.44
CA LYS A 17 10.90 -3.86 -21.75
C LYS A 17 9.59 -3.10 -21.72
N THR A 18 8.98 -3.02 -20.55
CA THR A 18 7.68 -2.37 -20.33
C THR A 18 7.74 -1.43 -19.13
N ASP A 19 6.80 -0.48 -19.09
CA ASP A 19 6.64 0.39 -17.93
C ASP A 19 6.34 -0.42 -16.65
N LEU A 20 5.69 -1.58 -16.79
CA LEU A 20 5.41 -2.49 -15.68
C LEU A 20 6.70 -3.05 -15.06
N ASP A 21 7.67 -3.46 -15.89
CA ASP A 21 8.98 -3.94 -15.40
C ASP A 21 9.71 -2.85 -14.59
N CYS A 22 9.57 -1.59 -15.02
CA CYS A 22 10.12 -0.44 -14.31
C CYS A 22 9.43 -0.25 -12.95
N GLU A 23 8.09 -0.32 -12.92
CA GLU A 23 7.31 -0.17 -11.69
C GLU A 23 7.62 -1.27 -10.68
N GLU A 24 7.73 -2.53 -11.12
CA GLU A 24 8.07 -3.66 -10.25
C GLU A 24 9.46 -3.51 -9.62
N TYR A 25 10.46 -3.12 -10.41
CA TYR A 25 11.81 -2.88 -9.90
C TYR A 25 11.89 -1.70 -8.92
N LEU A 26 11.20 -0.60 -9.22
CA LEU A 26 11.12 0.55 -8.32
C LEU A 26 10.35 0.22 -7.04
N ALA A 27 9.35 -0.66 -7.12
CA ALA A 27 8.66 -1.18 -5.94
C ALA A 27 9.59 -2.03 -5.09
N SER A 28 10.31 -3.00 -5.67
CA SER A 28 11.22 -3.88 -4.92
C SER A 28 12.30 -3.11 -4.17
N LEU A 29 12.86 -2.06 -4.79
CA LEU A 29 13.81 -1.16 -4.14
C LEU A 29 13.22 -0.45 -2.91
N LYS A 30 11.96 -0.02 -2.98
CA LYS A 30 11.27 0.58 -1.83
C LYS A 30 11.05 -0.43 -0.69
N TRP A 31 10.97 -1.72 -1.00
CA TRP A 31 10.83 -2.78 0.02
C TRP A 31 12.17 -3.13 0.68
N GLU A 32 13.28 -3.09 -0.06
CA GLU A 32 14.61 -3.46 0.42
C GLU A 32 15.20 -2.44 1.41
N ASP A 33 14.95 -1.14 1.22
CA ASP A 33 15.38 -0.08 2.15
C ASP A 33 14.63 -0.08 3.49
N GLY A 34 13.61 -0.93 3.67
CA GLY A 34 12.86 -1.09 4.92
C GLY A 34 12.06 0.14 5.39
N ILE A 35 12.14 1.25 4.64
CA ILE A 35 11.46 2.51 4.93
C ILE A 35 10.29 2.65 3.97
N PHE A 36 9.08 2.42 4.50
CA PHE A 36 7.86 2.87 3.85
C PHE A 36 7.78 4.40 3.94
N THR A 37 8.28 5.10 2.94
CA THR A 37 7.88 6.48 2.71
C THR A 37 6.59 6.48 1.90
N ALA A 38 5.47 6.81 2.55
CA ALA A 38 4.27 7.20 1.81
C ALA A 38 4.63 8.45 0.98
N SER A 39 4.42 8.36 -0.34
CA SER A 39 5.02 9.23 -1.37
C SER A 39 4.86 10.74 -1.16
N LYS A 40 5.90 11.46 -1.61
CA LYS A 40 5.94 12.83 -2.18
C LYS A 40 4.77 13.75 -1.83
N THR A 41 4.74 14.20 -0.60
CA THR A 41 4.30 15.56 -0.23
C THR A 41 5.28 16.02 0.84
N HIS A 42 5.44 17.32 1.09
CA HIS A 42 6.37 17.86 2.11
C HIS A 42 6.12 17.38 3.57
N ASN A 43 5.28 16.35 3.76
CA ASN A 43 4.84 15.78 5.02
C ASN A 43 5.06 14.24 5.07
N SER A 44 6.12 13.72 4.46
CA SER A 44 6.42 12.28 4.49
C SER A 44 6.66 11.82 5.94
N LYS A 45 5.66 11.17 6.55
CA LYS A 45 5.80 10.51 7.85
C LYS A 45 6.50 9.18 7.65
N THR A 46 7.64 8.98 8.30
CA THR A 46 8.33 7.69 8.36
C THR A 46 7.63 6.80 9.38
N TYR A 47 7.26 5.59 8.99
CA TYR A 47 6.63 4.62 9.88
C TYR A 47 7.48 3.38 10.00
N THR A 48 7.65 2.88 11.23
CA THR A 48 8.23 1.56 11.44
C THR A 48 7.22 0.47 11.05
N VAL A 49 7.72 -0.71 10.66
CA VAL A 49 6.89 -1.88 10.27
C VAL A 49 5.80 -2.18 11.31
N THR A 50 6.12 -2.06 12.60
CA THR A 50 5.18 -2.27 13.70
C THR A 50 4.04 -1.24 13.69
N GLN A 51 4.33 0.03 13.41
CA GLN A 51 3.32 1.09 13.33
C GLN A 51 2.38 0.85 12.14
N ILE A 52 2.91 0.47 10.98
CA ILE A 52 2.12 0.15 9.79
C ILE A 52 1.17 -1.02 10.07
N ARG A 53 1.68 -2.08 10.73
CA ARG A 53 0.86 -3.24 11.11
C ARG A 53 -0.26 -2.86 12.08
N ARG A 54 0.00 -1.98 13.05
CA ARG A 54 -1.04 -1.47 13.96
C ARG A 54 -2.09 -0.66 13.20
N ASN A 55 -1.66 0.30 12.38
CA ASN A 55 -2.56 1.14 11.60
C ASN A 55 -3.46 0.30 10.68
N LYS A 56 -2.90 -0.71 9.99
CA LYS A 56 -3.66 -1.66 9.17
C LYS A 56 -4.73 -2.40 9.98
N LYS A 57 -4.41 -2.84 11.20
CA LYS A 57 -5.38 -3.52 12.08
C LYS A 57 -6.52 -2.59 12.50
N GLU A 58 -6.22 -1.34 12.85
CA GLU A 58 -7.25 -0.38 13.26
C GLU A 58 -8.21 -0.05 12.11
N VAL A 59 -7.69 0.21 10.91
CA VAL A 59 -8.51 0.44 9.71
C VAL A 59 -9.43 -0.76 9.41
N ILE A 60 -8.90 -2.00 9.51
CA ILE A 60 -9.71 -3.21 9.30
C ILE A 60 -10.82 -3.34 10.35
N LYS A 61 -10.55 -3.04 11.62
CA LYS A 61 -11.57 -3.06 12.68
C LYS A 61 -12.68 -2.04 12.39
N GLU A 62 -12.32 -0.83 12.01
CA GLU A 62 -13.27 0.23 11.70
C GLU A 62 -14.20 -0.17 10.54
N ILE A 63 -13.65 -0.72 9.46
CA ILE A 63 -14.42 -1.23 8.32
C ILE A 63 -15.40 -2.34 8.76
N LYS A 64 -14.95 -3.29 9.60
CA LYS A 64 -15.80 -4.36 10.11
C LYS A 64 -16.95 -3.81 10.94
N ASN A 65 -16.66 -2.90 11.88
CA ASN A 65 -17.68 -2.30 12.73
C ASN A 65 -18.73 -1.54 11.90
N LYS A 66 -18.30 -0.78 10.90
CA LYS A 66 -19.21 -0.07 9.98
C LYS A 66 -20.14 -1.04 9.24
N LYS A 67 -19.60 -2.14 8.71
CA LYS A 67 -20.40 -3.19 8.04
C LYS A 67 -21.39 -3.87 8.99
N THR A 68 -20.99 -4.15 10.22
CA THR A 68 -21.89 -4.73 11.23
C THR A 68 -23.03 -3.77 11.56
N ASN A 69 -22.74 -2.49 11.77
CA ASN A 69 -23.74 -1.46 12.08
C ASN A 69 -24.72 -1.25 10.91
N GLU A 70 -24.23 -1.29 9.67
CA GLU A 70 -25.09 -1.21 8.49
C GLU A 70 -26.04 -2.41 8.39
N LYS A 71 -25.52 -3.62 8.66
CA LYS A 71 -26.32 -4.85 8.69
C LYS A 71 -27.38 -4.82 9.79
N THR A 72 -27.05 -4.37 11.00
CA THR A 72 -28.02 -4.26 12.11
C THR A 72 -29.12 -3.25 11.79
N ASN A 73 -28.77 -2.09 11.22
CA ASN A 73 -29.74 -1.07 10.86
C ASN A 73 -30.72 -1.61 9.80
N LYS A 74 -30.22 -2.32 8.78
CA LYS A 74 -31.07 -2.95 7.76
C LYS A 74 -32.08 -3.93 8.40
N THR A 75 -31.64 -4.80 9.29
CA THR A 75 -32.53 -5.75 9.99
C THR A 75 -33.57 -5.05 10.86
N ILE A 76 -33.21 -3.96 11.54
CA ILE A 76 -34.16 -3.17 12.35
C ILE A 76 -35.26 -2.57 11.46
N TYR A 77 -34.89 -1.99 10.31
CA TYR A 77 -35.88 -1.45 9.36
C TYR A 77 -36.81 -2.53 8.83
N GLU A 78 -36.28 -3.70 8.47
CA GLU A 78 -37.10 -4.84 8.03
C GLU A 78 -38.12 -5.27 9.11
N ILE A 79 -37.72 -5.31 10.39
CA ILE A 79 -38.61 -5.67 11.51
C ILE A 79 -39.71 -4.63 11.72
N ILE A 80 -39.41 -3.33 11.63
CA ILE A 80 -40.39 -2.26 11.90
C ILE A 80 -41.44 -2.15 10.78
N THR A 81 -41.10 -2.56 9.55
CA THR A 81 -41.99 -2.44 8.38
C THR A 81 -43.02 -3.57 8.22
N TYR A 82 -42.94 -4.64 9.01
CA TYR A 82 -43.93 -5.73 9.06
C TYR A 82 -44.91 -5.55 10.21
#